data_AF-A0A7K0DLR5-F1
#
_entry.id   AF-A0A7K0DLR5-F1
#
_cell.length_a   1.000
_cell.length_b   1.000
_cell.length_c   1.000
_cell.angle_alpha   90.00
_cell.angle_beta   90.00
_cell.angle_gamma   90.00
#
_symmetry.space_group_name_H-M   'P 1'
#
loop_
_entity.id
_entity.type
_entity.pdbx_description
1 polymer ?
#
loop_
_entity_poly.entity_id
_entity_poly.type
_entity_poly.pdbx_seq_one_letter_code
_entity_poly.pdbx_strand_id
1 'polypeptide(L)'
;MELLGQRWMLRVIWELEPGPLGFLELRRRMGNCSSSMLSVRLQALQNAGLVVKRPDKSYELAWPGTELGRALEPLWSWSQRWIAGGADADPGES
;
A
#
# COMPACT_ATOMS: atom_id res chain seq x y z
N MET A 1 5.70 8.07 -15.47
CA MET A 1 4.70 8.34 -14.39
C MET A 1 4.07 7.06 -13.80
N GLU A 2 4.30 5.86 -14.35
CA GLU A 2 3.68 4.62 -13.85
C GLU A 2 4.35 4.04 -12.60
N LEU A 3 5.67 4.19 -12.46
CA LEU A 3 6.43 3.65 -11.33
C LEU A 3 5.96 4.21 -9.98
N LEU A 4 5.66 5.51 -9.93
CA LEU A 4 5.07 6.14 -8.75
C LEU A 4 3.64 5.62 -8.52
N GLY A 5 2.86 5.43 -9.58
CA GLY A 5 1.48 4.94 -9.51
C GLY A 5 1.35 3.56 -8.88
N GLN A 6 2.25 2.63 -9.22
CA GLN A 6 2.27 1.29 -8.62
C GLN A 6 2.71 1.32 -7.14
N ARG A 7 3.73 2.12 -6.80
CA ARG A 7 4.19 2.25 -5.42
C ARG A 7 3.08 2.68 -4.46
N TRP A 8 2.25 3.63 -4.88
CA TRP A 8 1.14 4.11 -4.04
C TRP A 8 -0.02 3.13 -3.93
N MET A 9 -0.29 2.30 -4.95
CA MET A 9 -1.35 1.27 -4.86
C MET A 9 -0.99 0.19 -3.85
N LEU A 10 0.26 -0.31 -3.88
CA LEU A 10 0.74 -1.27 -2.90
C LEU A 10 0.75 -0.66 -1.49
N ARG A 11 1.10 0.64 -1.38
CA ARG A 11 1.03 1.34 -0.10
C ARG A 11 -0.39 1.40 0.46
N VAL A 12 -1.40 1.68 -0.38
CA VAL A 12 -2.81 1.68 0.08
C VAL A 12 -3.21 0.30 0.61
N ILE A 13 -2.82 -0.77 -0.08
CA ILE A 13 -3.12 -2.14 0.37
C ILE A 13 -2.48 -2.41 1.73
N TRP A 14 -1.20 -2.05 1.89
CA TRP A 14 -0.47 -2.20 3.13
C TRP A 14 -1.10 -1.43 4.31
N GLU A 15 -1.49 -0.17 4.10
CA GLU A 15 -2.07 0.65 5.16
C GLU A 15 -3.48 0.18 5.60
N LEU A 16 -4.20 -0.54 4.73
CA LEU A 16 -5.53 -1.09 5.01
C LEU A 16 -5.49 -2.52 5.58
N GLU A 17 -4.32 -3.17 5.58
CA GLU A 17 -4.16 -4.53 6.12
C GLU A 17 -4.56 -4.65 7.60
N PRO A 18 -4.21 -3.70 8.50
CA PRO A 18 -4.62 -3.77 9.89
C PRO A 18 -6.12 -3.53 10.13
N GLY A 19 -6.83 -3.03 9.12
CA GLY A 19 -8.27 -2.75 9.21
C GLY A 19 -8.71 -1.48 8.48
N PRO A 20 -10.01 -1.15 8.58
CA PRO A 20 -10.61 -0.07 7.81
C PRO A 20 -10.10 1.32 8.24
N LEU A 21 -9.83 2.19 7.25
CA LEU A 21 -9.38 3.57 7.49
C LEU A 21 -10.23 4.59 6.75
N GLY A 22 -10.50 5.72 7.41
CA GLY A 22 -11.06 6.90 6.74
C GLY A 22 -10.08 7.54 5.75
N PHE A 23 -10.60 8.28 4.77
CA PHE A 23 -9.77 8.93 3.74
C PHE A 23 -8.65 9.81 4.31
N LEU A 24 -8.97 10.63 5.33
CA LEU A 24 -8.00 11.55 5.93
C LEU A 24 -6.89 10.80 6.66
N GLU A 25 -7.24 9.72 7.35
CA GLU A 25 -6.28 8.89 8.08
C GLU A 25 -5.35 8.16 7.10
N LEU A 26 -5.93 7.55 6.07
CA LEU A 26 -5.16 6.89 5.00
C LEU A 26 -4.22 7.88 4.31
N ARG A 27 -4.68 9.11 4.01
CA ARG A 27 -3.84 10.17 3.45
C ARG A 27 -2.68 10.54 4.37
N ARG A 28 -2.94 10.68 5.67
CA ARG A 28 -1.91 10.99 6.68
C ARG A 28 -0.83 9.93 6.71
N ARG A 29 -1.21 8.65 6.69
CA ARG A 29 -0.27 7.51 6.67
C ARG A 29 0.54 7.42 5.38
N MET A 30 -0.04 7.88 4.26
CA MET A 30 0.65 7.99 2.99
C MET A 30 1.59 9.20 2.87
N GLY A 31 1.58 10.13 3.83
CA GLY A 31 2.49 11.28 3.85
C GLY A 31 2.32 12.22 2.65
N ASN A 32 3.26 12.18 1.70
CA ASN A 32 3.37 13.09 0.54
C ASN A 32 2.36 12.85 -0.60
N CYS A 33 1.32 12.04 -0.39
CA CYS A 33 0.31 11.80 -1.42
C CYS A 33 -0.73 12.92 -1.47
N SER A 34 -0.93 13.52 -2.64
CA SER A 34 -2.01 14.50 -2.83
C SER A 34 -3.38 13.83 -2.73
N SER A 35 -4.39 14.58 -2.27
CA SER A 35 -5.76 14.07 -2.14
C SER A 35 -6.31 13.57 -3.48
N SER A 36 -6.01 14.26 -4.59
CA SER A 36 -6.43 13.85 -5.92
C SER A 36 -5.81 12.53 -6.34
N MET A 37 -4.52 12.32 -6.08
CA MET A 37 -3.84 11.07 -6.39
C MET A 37 -4.43 9.92 -5.55
N LEU A 38 -4.58 10.11 -4.23
CA LEU A 38 -5.19 9.09 -3.37
C LEU A 38 -6.61 8.72 -3.84
N SER A 39 -7.42 9.71 -4.21
CA SER A 39 -8.77 9.49 -4.73
C SER A 39 -8.76 8.63 -6.00
N VAL A 40 -7.90 8.98 -6.98
CA VAL A 40 -7.74 8.21 -8.23
C VAL A 40 -7.29 6.77 -7.93
N ARG A 41 -6.39 6.55 -6.97
CA ARG A 41 -5.92 5.21 -6.62
C ARG A 41 -6.97 4.39 -5.90
N LEU A 42 -7.67 4.98 -4.93
CA LEU A 42 -8.80 4.31 -4.29
C LEU A 42 -9.87 3.94 -5.32
N GLN A 43 -10.15 4.81 -6.29
CA GLN A 43 -11.10 4.48 -7.36
C GLN A 43 -10.61 3.31 -8.22
N ALA A 44 -9.34 3.28 -8.61
CA ALA A 44 -8.76 2.18 -9.38
C ALA A 44 -8.80 0.85 -8.60
N LEU A 45 -8.45 0.87 -7.30
CA LEU A 45 -8.49 -0.32 -6.44
C LEU A 45 -9.93 -0.80 -6.19
N GLN A 46 -10.89 0.11 -6.06
CA GLN A 46 -12.31 -0.23 -5.98
C GLN A 46 -12.82 -0.85 -7.29
N ASN A 47 -12.45 -0.27 -8.44
CA ASN A 47 -12.81 -0.81 -9.75
C ASN A 47 -12.19 -2.20 -9.99
N ALA A 48 -11.01 -2.46 -9.43
CA ALA A 48 -10.35 -3.76 -9.47
C ALA A 48 -10.91 -4.77 -8.43
N GLY A 49 -11.87 -4.36 -7.58
CA GLY A 49 -12.42 -5.22 -6.53
C GLY A 49 -11.44 -5.54 -5.40
N LEU A 50 -10.39 -4.75 -5.23
CA LEU A 50 -9.38 -4.94 -4.18
C LEU A 50 -9.70 -4.15 -2.90
N VAL A 51 -10.44 -3.06 -3.02
CA VAL A 51 -10.85 -2.19 -1.90
C VAL A 51 -12.35 -1.96 -1.99
N VAL A 52 -13.01 -1.88 -0.84
CA VAL A 52 -14.41 -1.48 -0.72
C VAL A 52 -14.55 -0.24 0.15
N LYS A 53 -15.55 0.59 -0.13
CA LYS A 53 -15.93 1.72 0.72
C LYS A 53 -17.11 1.31 1.60
N ARG A 54 -16.93 1.38 2.92
CA ARG A 54 -17.93 1.03 3.93
C ARG A 54 -18.99 2.12 4.09
N PRO A 55 -20.15 1.82 4.71
CA PRO A 55 -21.21 2.80 4.96
C PRO A 55 -20.74 4.04 5.75
N ASP A 56 -19.83 3.83 6.71
CA ASP A 56 -19.17 4.86 7.53
C ASP A 56 -18.11 5.69 6.78
N LYS A 57 -18.00 5.50 5.46
CA LYS A 57 -17.05 6.15 4.55
C LYS A 57 -15.59 5.76 4.74
N SER A 58 -15.29 4.78 5.59
CA SER A 58 -13.96 4.16 5.63
C SER A 58 -13.73 3.23 4.44
N TYR A 59 -12.47 2.96 4.16
CA TYR A 59 -12.02 2.04 3.13
C TYR A 59 -11.47 0.78 3.78
N GLU A 60 -11.73 -0.38 3.20
CA GLU A 60 -11.29 -1.69 3.69
C GLU A 60 -10.84 -2.55 2.51
N LEU A 61 -9.93 -3.49 2.76
CA LEU A 61 -9.60 -4.50 1.76
C LEU A 61 -10.79 -5.42 1.50
N ALA A 62 -11.07 -5.66 0.23
CA ALA A 62 -11.93 -6.76 -0.17
C ALA A 62 -11.20 -8.10 0.02
N TRP A 63 -11.91 -9.22 -0.15
CA TRP A 63 -11.29 -10.54 -0.12
C TRP A 63 -10.08 -10.66 -1.07
N PRO A 64 -10.17 -10.30 -2.37
CA PRO A 64 -9.01 -10.34 -3.25
C PRO A 64 -7.88 -9.38 -2.84
N GLY A 65 -8.22 -8.23 -2.25
CA GLY A 65 -7.23 -7.28 -1.74
C GLY A 65 -6.45 -7.82 -0.54
N THR A 66 -7.12 -8.57 0.33
CA THR A 66 -6.51 -9.24 1.49
C THR A 66 -5.54 -10.33 1.03
N GLU A 67 -5.94 -11.17 0.08
CA GLU A 67 -5.08 -12.21 -0.48
C GLU A 67 -3.86 -11.61 -1.20
N LEU A 68 -4.05 -10.51 -1.94
CA LEU A 68 -2.94 -9.77 -2.55
C LEU A 68 -1.99 -9.20 -1.50
N GLY A 69 -2.52 -8.62 -0.41
CA GLY A 69 -1.70 -8.14 0.71
C GLY A 69 -0.82 -9.25 1.31
N ARG A 70 -1.40 -10.43 1.55
CA ARG A 70 -0.67 -11.60 2.05
C ARG A 70 0.41 -12.09 1.08
N ALA A 71 0.11 -12.13 -0.22
CA ALA A 71 1.09 -12.54 -1.23
C ALA A 71 2.29 -11.57 -1.32
N LEU A 72 2.10 -10.31 -0.96
CA LEU A 72 3.13 -9.27 -0.98
C LEU A 72 3.94 -9.15 0.32
N GLU A 73 3.48 -9.78 1.41
CA GLU A 73 4.13 -9.72 2.72
C GLU A 73 5.61 -10.14 2.69
N PRO A 74 6.03 -11.22 2.00
CA PRO A 74 7.43 -11.59 1.89
C PRO A 74 8.29 -10.54 1.19
N LEU A 75 7.75 -9.90 0.14
CA LEU A 75 8.44 -8.84 -0.60
C LEU A 75 8.63 -7.60 0.28
N TRP A 76 7.60 -7.26 1.07
CA TRP A 76 7.68 -6.16 2.01
C TRP A 76 8.71 -6.41 3.10
N SER A 77 8.69 -7.61 3.70
CA SER A 77 9.66 -8.05 4.71
C SER A 77 11.09 -8.09 4.17
N TRP A 78 11.29 -8.51 2.92
CA TRP A 78 12.59 -8.37 2.24
C TRP A 78 13.01 -6.89 2.13
N SER A 79 12.14 -6.01 1.64
CA SER A 79 12.48 -4.58 1.46
C SER A 79 12.89 -3.90 2.77
N GLN A 80 12.20 -4.23 3.87
CA GLN A 80 12.51 -3.68 5.19
C GLN A 80 13.89 -4.13 5.69
N ARG A 81 14.29 -5.38 5.43
CA ARG A 81 15.63 -5.87 5.82
C ARG A 81 16.74 -5.09 5.13
N TRP A 82 16.57 -4.70 3.87
CA TRP A 82 17.58 -3.93 3.13
C TRP A 82 17.57 -2.45 3.47
N ILE A 83 16.41 -1.87 3.77
CA ILE A 83 16.31 -0.49 4.25
C ILE A 83 16.89 -0.37 5.67
N ALA A 84 16.64 -1.37 6.54
CA ALA A 84 17.20 -1.43 7.89
C ALA A 84 18.69 -1.82 7.90
N GLY A 85 19.14 -2.55 6.88
CA GLY A 85 20.53 -3.00 6.71
C GLY A 85 21.42 -2.09 5.87
N GLY A 86 20.94 -0.89 5.49
CA GLY A 86 21.62 0.06 4.60
C GLY A 86 22.92 0.70 5.14
N ALA A 87 23.64 0.04 6.05
CA ALA A 87 24.98 0.46 6.46
C ALA A 87 26.06 -0.63 6.28
N ASP A 88 25.75 -1.92 6.15
CA ASP A 88 26.78 -2.95 5.94
C ASP A 88 26.17 -4.25 5.40
N ALA A 89 26.22 -4.44 4.08
CA ALA A 89 26.27 -5.77 3.44
C ALA A 89 26.37 -5.58 1.92
N ASP A 90 27.59 -5.30 1.45
CA ASP A 90 28.01 -5.77 0.13
C ASP A 90 28.92 -7.00 0.34
N PRO A 91 28.42 -8.24 0.26
CA PRO A 91 29.24 -9.42 0.04
C PRO A 91 29.08 -9.78 -1.43
N GLY A 92 29.71 -9.01 -2.32
CA GLY A 92 29.42 -9.08 -3.74
C GLY A 92 30.56 -8.75 -4.71
N GLU A 93 31.81 -8.60 -4.26
CA GLU A 93 32.95 -8.60 -5.17
C GLU A 93 34.06 -9.54 -4.64
N SER A 94 34.17 -10.71 -5.27
CA SER A 94 35.34 -11.59 -5.28
C SER A 94 35.50 -12.17 -6.67
#